data_AF-A0A9P4IXF0-F1
#
_entry.id   AF-A0A9P4IXF0-F1
#
_cell.length_a   1.000
_cell.length_b   1.000
_cell.length_c   1.000
_cell.angle_alpha   90.00
_cell.angle_beta   90.00
_cell.angle_gamma   90.00
#
_symmetry.space_group_name_H-M   'P 1'
#
loop_
_entity.id
_entity.type
_entity.pdbx_description
1 polymer ?
#
loop_
_entity_poly.entity_id
_entity_poly.type
_entity_poly.pdbx_seq_one_letter_code
_entity_poly.pdbx_strand_id
1 'polypeptide(L)'
;MAAGSIPSFLKSYITHSAYHRVTNRPFVSTFRGGTFSSAQWDTDFRAPLIAAGTTPLFVSNFDDWVGYPTFFVQSYLVVDGAFSWEVVWPGPGTAVASASTTVDGDVLNQVRAQDKLYMMGGSFYRRVATRPTFP
;
A
#
# COMPACT_ATOMS: atom_id res chain seq x y z
N MET A 1 -6.38 11.93 9.16
CA MET A 1 -7.01 12.63 8.03
C MET A 1 -8.27 11.89 7.64
N ALA A 2 -9.39 12.57 7.44
CA ALA A 2 -10.57 11.97 6.81
C ALA A 2 -10.31 11.78 5.30
N ALA A 3 -10.83 10.72 4.69
CA ALA A 3 -10.60 10.39 3.29
C ALA A 3 -10.86 11.57 2.33
N GLY A 4 -11.90 12.38 2.59
CA GLY A 4 -12.28 13.54 1.77
C GLY A 4 -11.25 14.69 1.70
N SER A 5 -10.26 14.73 2.58
CA SER A 5 -9.18 15.75 2.54
C SER A 5 -8.01 15.35 1.62
N ILE A 6 -7.90 14.07 1.26
CA ILE A 6 -6.78 13.51 0.50
C ILE A 6 -6.71 14.08 -0.92
N PRO A 7 -7.82 14.20 -1.70
CA PRO A 7 -7.73 14.75 -3.06
C PRO A 7 -7.18 16.17 -3.10
N SER A 8 -7.64 17.05 -2.22
CA SER A 8 -7.20 18.45 -2.16
C SER A 8 -5.71 18.55 -1.83
N PHE A 9 -5.23 17.72 -0.90
CA PHE A 9 -3.81 17.61 -0.60
C PHE A 9 -3.01 17.14 -1.83
N LEU A 10 -3.40 16.02 -2.44
CA LEU A 10 -2.68 15.43 -3.57
C LEU A 10 -2.65 16.34 -4.81
N LYS A 11 -3.71 17.09 -5.09
CA LYS A 11 -3.78 18.03 -6.22
C LYS A 11 -2.63 19.05 -6.24
N SER A 12 -2.04 19.36 -5.09
CA SER A 12 -0.90 20.28 -4.98
C SER A 12 0.44 19.66 -5.46
N TYR A 13 0.52 18.33 -5.56
CA TYR A 13 1.77 17.61 -5.86
C TYR A 13 1.67 16.70 -7.09
N ILE A 14 0.48 16.21 -7.40
CA ILE A 14 0.26 15.09 -8.33
C ILE A 14 0.59 15.43 -9.79
N THR A 15 0.71 16.71 -10.14
CA THR A 15 1.14 17.20 -11.46
C THR A 15 2.63 17.51 -11.53
N HIS A 16 3.35 17.49 -10.40
CA HIS A 16 4.77 17.82 -10.36
C HIS A 16 5.61 16.79 -11.15
N SER A 17 6.70 17.23 -11.77
CA SER A 17 7.59 16.37 -12.58
C SER A 17 8.26 15.27 -11.75
N ALA A 18 8.58 15.57 -10.49
CA ALA A 18 9.13 14.61 -9.55
C ALA A 18 8.11 13.59 -8.99
N TYR A 19 6.81 13.76 -9.27
CA TYR A 19 5.80 12.83 -8.78
C TYR A 19 5.91 11.49 -9.51
N HIS A 20 6.01 10.38 -8.76
CA HIS A 20 6.18 9.05 -9.35
C HIS A 20 4.92 8.60 -10.10
N ARG A 21 5.11 8.09 -11.32
CA ARG A 21 4.03 7.62 -12.18
C ARG A 21 4.38 6.26 -12.77
N VAL A 22 3.37 5.41 -12.89
CA VAL A 22 3.43 4.13 -13.58
C VAL A 22 2.44 4.19 -14.74
N THR A 23 2.93 4.02 -15.97
CA THR A 23 2.08 4.13 -17.17
C THR A 23 1.26 5.43 -17.18
N ASN A 24 1.92 6.55 -16.84
CA ASN A 24 1.35 7.89 -16.72
C ASN A 24 0.27 8.08 -15.63
N ARG A 25 0.02 7.07 -14.78
CA ARG A 25 -0.87 7.18 -13.62
C ARG A 25 -0.06 7.52 -12.37
N PRO A 26 -0.41 8.57 -11.61
CA PRO A 26 0.27 8.89 -10.35
C PRO A 26 0.11 7.75 -9.35
N PHE A 27 1.23 7.25 -8.83
CA PHE A 27 1.21 6.16 -7.86
C PHE A 27 0.83 6.71 -6.48
N VAL A 28 -0.23 6.16 -5.88
CA VAL A 28 -0.68 6.52 -4.54
C VAL A 28 -0.77 5.27 -3.70
N SER A 29 -0.18 5.31 -2.51
CA SER A 29 -0.28 4.26 -1.51
C SER A 29 -0.65 4.84 -0.15
N THR A 30 -1.35 4.04 0.65
CA THR A 30 -1.73 4.42 2.01
C THR A 30 -1.31 3.33 2.99
N PHE A 31 -0.89 3.77 4.17
CA PHE A 31 -0.51 2.89 5.27
C PHE A 31 -1.69 2.11 5.84
N ARG A 32 -2.88 2.73 5.88
CA ARG A 32 -4.14 2.18 6.41
C ARG A 32 -5.33 2.69 5.62
N GLY A 33 -6.46 2.01 5.78
CA GLY A 33 -7.72 2.43 5.16
C GLY A 33 -8.83 1.39 5.20
N GLY A 34 -8.59 0.25 5.83
CA GLY A 34 -9.54 -0.83 6.02
C GLY A 34 -10.74 -0.47 6.91
N THR A 35 -10.68 0.66 7.63
CA THR A 35 -11.83 1.19 8.39
C THR A 35 -12.87 1.89 7.52
N PHE A 36 -12.56 2.20 6.27
CA PHE A 36 -13.50 2.77 5.29
C PHE A 36 -13.93 1.69 4.30
N SER A 37 -15.15 1.78 3.80
CA SER A 37 -15.63 0.91 2.73
C SER A 37 -14.99 1.26 1.38
N SER A 38 -15.00 0.32 0.43
CA SER A 38 -14.58 0.59 -0.95
C SER A 38 -15.35 1.75 -1.59
N ALA A 39 -16.65 1.88 -1.31
CA ALA A 39 -17.48 2.94 -1.86
C ALA A 39 -17.12 4.33 -1.30
N GLN A 40 -16.75 4.40 -0.01
CA GLN A 40 -16.26 5.64 0.59
C GLN A 40 -14.92 6.05 -0.03
N TRP A 41 -13.98 5.12 -0.22
CA TRP A 41 -12.73 5.41 -0.93
C TRP A 41 -12.95 5.88 -2.37
N ASP A 42 -13.95 5.33 -3.06
CA ASP A 42 -14.26 5.79 -4.41
C ASP A 42 -14.83 7.23 -4.38
N THR A 43 -15.83 7.47 -3.53
CA THR A 43 -16.53 8.77 -3.42
C THR A 43 -15.61 9.88 -2.92
N ASP A 44 -14.82 9.61 -1.88
CA ASP A 44 -14.08 10.64 -1.15
C ASP A 44 -12.66 10.83 -1.70
N PHE A 45 -12.12 9.87 -2.46
CA PHE A 45 -10.74 9.89 -2.96
C PHE A 45 -10.62 9.72 -4.47
N ARG A 46 -11.12 8.61 -5.04
CA ARG A 46 -10.83 8.26 -6.44
C ARG A 46 -11.61 9.12 -7.44
N ALA A 47 -12.93 9.23 -7.26
CA ALA A 47 -13.79 10.01 -8.14
C ALA A 47 -13.43 11.51 -8.17
N PRO A 48 -13.10 12.20 -7.04
CA PRO A 48 -12.70 13.60 -7.06
C PRO A 48 -11.36 13.88 -7.78
N LEU A 49 -10.45 12.90 -7.83
CA LEU A 49 -9.21 12.99 -8.60
C LEU A 49 -9.49 12.78 -10.10
N ILE A 50 -10.30 11.79 -10.45
CA ILE A 50 -10.70 11.53 -11.84
C ILE A 50 -11.44 12.75 -12.42
N ALA A 51 -12.37 13.33 -11.66
CA ALA A 51 -13.09 14.55 -12.05
C ALA A 51 -12.15 15.75 -12.28
N ALA A 52 -10.96 15.75 -11.67
CA ALA A 52 -9.92 16.74 -11.88
C ALA A 52 -8.91 16.35 -12.97
N GLY A 53 -9.22 15.35 -13.79
CA GLY A 53 -8.38 14.89 -14.90
C GLY A 53 -7.22 13.98 -14.49
N THR A 54 -7.24 13.41 -13.27
CA THR A 54 -6.16 12.58 -12.76
C THR A 54 -6.67 11.21 -12.31
N THR A 55 -6.23 10.14 -12.96
CA THR A 55 -6.55 8.76 -12.56
C THR A 55 -5.37 8.17 -11.77
N PRO A 56 -5.43 8.12 -10.42
CA PRO A 56 -4.34 7.56 -9.63
C PRO A 56 -4.23 6.04 -9.84
N LEU A 57 -3.03 5.50 -9.71
CA LEU A 57 -2.80 4.07 -9.51
C LEU A 57 -2.74 3.81 -8.00
N PHE A 58 -3.80 3.22 -7.45
CA PHE A 58 -4.01 3.13 -6.00
C PHE A 58 -3.65 1.74 -5.45
N VAL A 59 -2.48 1.63 -4.82
CA VAL A 59 -1.95 0.37 -4.27
C VAL A 59 -1.82 0.49 -2.75
N SER A 60 -2.70 -0.16 -1.98
CA SER A 60 -2.87 0.12 -0.55
C SER A 60 -2.79 -1.11 0.35
N ASN A 61 -2.47 -0.88 1.63
CA ASN A 61 -2.28 -1.92 2.64
C ASN A 61 -3.61 -2.48 3.16
N PHE A 62 -4.42 -1.60 3.78
CA PHE A 62 -5.76 -1.90 4.33
C PHE A 62 -5.80 -3.16 5.20
N ASP A 63 -4.66 -3.48 5.82
CA ASP A 63 -4.45 -4.59 6.72
C ASP A 63 -5.24 -4.43 8.03
N ASP A 64 -5.61 -3.19 8.35
CA ASP A 64 -6.52 -2.79 9.40
C ASP A 64 -8.00 -3.15 9.13
N TRP A 65 -8.32 -3.77 8.00
CA TRP A 65 -9.64 -4.33 7.72
C TRP A 65 -9.81 -5.70 8.39
N VAL A 66 -10.92 -5.89 9.10
CA VAL A 66 -11.20 -7.13 9.86
C VAL A 66 -11.20 -8.42 9.02
N GLY A 67 -11.43 -8.31 7.70
CA GLY A 67 -11.41 -9.47 6.78
C GLY A 67 -10.04 -9.78 6.18
N TYR A 68 -9.02 -8.95 6.41
CA TYR A 68 -7.72 -9.10 5.79
C TYR A 68 -7.01 -10.40 6.25
N PRO A 69 -6.26 -11.10 5.37
CA PRO A 69 -6.08 -10.83 3.93
C PRO A 69 -7.19 -11.41 3.04
N THR A 70 -8.15 -12.13 3.59
CA THR A 70 -9.12 -12.94 2.84
C THR A 70 -10.11 -12.08 2.06
N PHE A 71 -10.23 -12.32 0.75
CA PHE A 71 -11.13 -11.59 -0.16
C PHE A 71 -10.86 -10.07 -0.26
N PHE A 72 -9.67 -9.61 0.14
CA PHE A 72 -9.31 -8.20 0.20
C PHE A 72 -9.63 -7.44 -1.11
N VAL A 73 -9.09 -7.91 -2.23
CA VAL A 73 -9.25 -7.23 -3.53
C VAL A 73 -10.67 -7.29 -4.10
N GLN A 74 -11.48 -8.23 -3.59
CA GLN A 74 -12.90 -8.40 -3.94
C GLN A 74 -13.77 -7.45 -3.11
N SER A 75 -13.40 -7.23 -1.85
CA SER A 75 -14.06 -6.25 -0.97
C SER A 75 -13.66 -4.80 -1.28
N TYR A 76 -12.43 -4.58 -1.74
CA TYR A 76 -11.88 -3.27 -2.11
C TYR A 76 -11.65 -3.14 -3.61
N LEU A 77 -12.75 -3.06 -4.37
CA LEU A 77 -12.69 -2.88 -5.83
C LEU A 77 -12.02 -1.57 -6.25
N VAL A 78 -12.04 -0.55 -5.37
CA VAL A 78 -11.41 0.76 -5.60
C VAL A 78 -9.89 0.70 -5.74
N VAL A 79 -9.24 -0.34 -5.20
CA VAL A 79 -7.78 -0.47 -5.28
C VAL A 79 -7.35 -1.13 -6.60
N ASP A 80 -6.26 -0.61 -7.17
CA ASP A 80 -5.56 -1.18 -8.32
C ASP A 80 -4.48 -2.21 -7.91
N GLY A 81 -4.24 -2.35 -6.61
CA GLY A 81 -3.27 -3.28 -6.06
C GLY A 81 -3.24 -3.30 -4.54
N ALA A 82 -2.46 -4.25 -4.02
CA ALA A 82 -2.24 -4.42 -2.61
C ALA A 82 -0.77 -4.14 -2.25
N PHE A 83 -0.58 -3.55 -1.09
CA PHE A 83 0.69 -3.44 -0.40
C PHE A 83 0.63 -4.31 0.85
N SER A 84 1.69 -5.02 1.22
CA SER A 84 1.76 -5.69 2.52
C SER A 84 2.83 -5.03 3.38
N TRP A 85 2.41 -4.34 4.44
CA TRP A 85 3.34 -3.79 5.45
C TRP A 85 3.41 -4.65 6.71
N GLU A 86 2.43 -5.54 6.91
CA GLU A 86 2.40 -6.38 8.08
C GLU A 86 3.68 -7.23 8.15
N VAL A 87 4.21 -7.39 9.36
CA VAL A 87 5.38 -8.21 9.71
C VAL A 87 6.78 -7.76 9.27
N VAL A 88 6.96 -6.70 8.48
CA VAL A 88 8.33 -6.22 8.13
C VAL A 88 8.95 -5.26 9.13
N TRP A 89 8.16 -4.59 9.96
CA TRP A 89 8.67 -3.67 10.97
C TRP A 89 8.55 -4.26 12.38
N PRO A 90 9.65 -4.66 13.03
CA PRO A 90 9.61 -5.07 14.43
C PRO A 90 9.13 -3.93 15.32
N GLY A 91 8.27 -4.22 16.29
CA GLY A 91 7.92 -3.26 17.33
C GLY A 91 9.17 -2.84 18.13
N PRO A 92 9.14 -1.68 18.81
CA PRO A 92 10.24 -1.28 19.68
C PRO A 92 10.61 -2.40 20.67
N GLY A 93 11.87 -2.83 20.65
CA GLY A 93 12.36 -3.91 21.52
C GLY A 93 12.15 -5.34 21.00
N THR A 94 11.56 -5.55 19.82
CA THR A 94 11.47 -6.88 19.20
C THR A 94 12.61 -7.11 18.21
N ALA A 95 13.05 -8.36 18.08
CA ALA A 95 14.02 -8.73 17.05
C ALA A 95 13.42 -8.53 15.65
N VAL A 96 14.29 -8.30 14.66
CA VAL A 96 13.91 -8.33 13.24
C VAL A 96 13.18 -9.64 12.95
N ALA A 97 11.94 -9.55 12.48
CA ALA A 97 11.15 -10.68 12.04
C ALA A 97 11.11 -10.68 10.51
N SER A 98 11.03 -11.87 9.91
CA SER A 98 10.73 -12.00 8.49
C SER A 98 9.28 -11.58 8.24
N ALA A 99 9.02 -10.97 7.07
CA ALA A 99 7.67 -10.84 6.55
C ALA A 99 6.97 -12.21 6.53
N SER A 100 5.65 -12.25 6.75
CA SER A 100 4.88 -13.48 6.60
C SER A 100 4.73 -13.81 5.12
N THR A 101 5.46 -14.84 4.69
CA THR A 101 5.37 -15.35 3.31
C THR A 101 3.98 -15.91 2.97
N THR A 102 3.21 -16.31 3.99
CA THR A 102 1.84 -16.83 3.80
C THR A 102 0.87 -15.69 3.46
N VAL A 103 0.87 -14.61 4.25
CA VAL A 103 -0.01 -13.45 3.99
C VAL A 103 0.36 -12.81 2.65
N ASP A 104 1.66 -12.62 2.39
CA ASP A 104 2.15 -12.13 1.12
C ASP A 104 1.72 -13.01 -0.06
N GLY A 105 1.80 -14.34 0.10
CA GLY A 105 1.34 -15.31 -0.89
C GLY A 105 -0.16 -15.22 -1.16
N ASP A 106 -0.98 -15.13 -0.11
CA ASP A 106 -2.43 -15.04 -0.22
C ASP A 106 -2.87 -13.75 -0.92
N VAL A 107 -2.24 -12.62 -0.58
CA VAL A 107 -2.51 -11.33 -1.20
C VAL A 107 -2.03 -11.30 -2.65
N LEU A 108 -0.83 -11.82 -2.93
CA LEU A 108 -0.29 -11.93 -4.28
C LEU A 108 -1.19 -12.77 -5.20
N ASN A 109 -1.69 -13.90 -4.72
CA ASN A 109 -2.60 -14.76 -5.47
C ASN A 109 -3.92 -14.04 -5.78
N GLN A 110 -4.45 -13.32 -4.80
CA GLN A 110 -5.68 -12.55 -4.97
C GLN A 110 -5.54 -11.41 -5.99
N VAL A 111 -4.49 -10.60 -5.91
CA VAL A 111 -4.31 -9.51 -6.88
C VAL A 111 -4.05 -10.04 -8.29
N ARG A 112 -3.30 -11.15 -8.44
CA ARG A 112 -3.07 -11.80 -9.74
C ARG A 112 -4.36 -12.31 -10.37
N ALA A 113 -5.26 -12.88 -9.57
CA ALA A 113 -6.56 -13.35 -10.05
C ALA A 113 -7.48 -12.21 -10.55
N GLN A 114 -7.12 -10.94 -10.31
CA GLN A 114 -7.86 -9.76 -10.75
C GLN A 114 -7.03 -8.80 -11.61
N ASP A 115 -5.88 -9.23 -12.13
CA ASP A 115 -4.95 -8.39 -12.90
C ASP A 115 -4.53 -7.09 -12.17
N LYS A 116 -4.40 -7.17 -10.84
CA LYS A 116 -3.99 -6.08 -9.94
C LYS A 116 -2.53 -6.20 -9.53
N LEU A 117 -1.95 -5.10 -9.07
CA LEU A 117 -0.55 -5.04 -8.64
C LEU A 117 -0.35 -5.57 -7.22
N TYR A 118 0.80 -6.19 -6.98
CA TYR A 118 1.29 -6.49 -5.65
C TYR A 118 2.59 -5.72 -5.38
N MET A 119 2.66 -5.04 -4.24
CA MET A 119 3.88 -4.44 -3.71
C MET A 119 4.21 -5.12 -2.38
N MET A 120 5.29 -5.90 -2.35
CA MET A 120 5.79 -6.47 -1.11
C MET A 120 6.44 -5.37 -0.26
N GLY A 121 6.05 -5.24 1.00
CA GLY A 121 6.80 -4.43 1.96
C GLY A 121 8.10 -5.10 2.36
N GLY A 122 9.17 -4.33 2.38
CA GLY A 122 10.51 -4.77 2.74
C GLY A 122 11.17 -3.74 3.65
N SER A 123 11.64 -4.16 4.83
CA SER A 123 12.56 -3.37 5.64
C SER A 123 13.77 -4.22 5.98
N PHE A 124 14.95 -3.74 5.62
CA PHE A 124 16.21 -4.46 5.83
C PHE A 124 17.11 -3.64 6.74
N TYR A 125 17.54 -4.25 7.85
CA TYR A 125 18.63 -3.70 8.67
C TYR A 125 19.93 -4.43 8.36
N ARG A 126 20.92 -3.72 7.80
CA ARG A 126 22.27 -4.27 7.63
C ARG A 126 22.98 -4.19 8.99
N ARG A 127 23.19 -5.33 9.65
CA ARG A 127 24.17 -5.38 10.75
C ARG A 127 25.53 -5.05 10.16
N VAL A 128 26.17 -3.99 10.65
CA VAL A 128 27.59 -3.77 10.41
C VAL A 128 28.30 -4.91 11.14
N ALA A 129 28.88 -5.84 10.38
CA ALA A 129 29.71 -6.88 10.98
C ALA A 129 30.83 -6.19 11.77
N THR A 130 30.87 -6.41 13.08
CA THR A 130 32.08 -6.16 13.84
C THR A 130 33.20 -6.93 13.16
N ARG A 131 34.26 -6.19 12.79
CA ARG A 131 35.44 -6.71 12.10
C ARG A 131 35.89 -8.00 12.83
N PRO A 132 36.06 -9.15 12.15
CA PRO A 132 36.62 -10.31 12.80
C PRO A 132 38.05 -9.96 13.25
N THR A 133 38.26 -9.92 14.56
CA THR A 133 39.61 -9.98 15.13
C THR A 133 40.08 -11.41 14.99
N PHE A 134 41.01 -11.64 14.06
CA PHE A 134 41.75 -12.91 14.01
C PHE A 134 42.85 -12.87 15.07
N PRO A 135 43.13 -14.01 15.75
CA PRO A 135 44.24 -14.14 16.69
C PRO A 135 45.60 -13.99 16.02
#